data_AF-A0A5P1X4B0-F1
#
_entry.id   AF-A0A5P1X4B0-F1
#
_cell.length_a   1.000
_cell.length_b   1.000
_cell.length_c   1.000
_cell.angle_alpha   90.00
_cell.angle_beta   90.00
_cell.angle_gamma   90.00
#
_symmetry.space_group_name_H-M   'P 1'
#
loop_
_entity.id
_entity.type
_entity.pdbx_description
1 polymer ?
#
loop_
_entity_poly.entity_id
_entity_poly.type
_entity_poly.pdbx_seq_one_letter_code
_entity_poly.pdbx_strand_id
1 'polypeptide(L)'
;MLSLWKLLQFLVTYAVPKLQCKLHIIFHRNLTQIYGHTWEQRKLGNEITNFTHRTTVQNQYPVLTSSQKDGIVFQEDYFSNRQITTDNNIGYYILPKGYFTYRSRTDNGIFRFNRNDIVNNGIISYFYPVFKITSGDSDFFKILLNSTIDHEVDLAAEGTGQRVLSLKKFQKINVKIPNISEQEKIGKLFSRMECTIASNQRHQKKPQRFNPL
;
A
#
# COMPACT_ATOMS: atom_id res chain seq x y z
N MET A 1 -31.19 -9.73 19.46
CA MET A 1 -30.54 -9.29 18.20
C MET A 1 -30.03 -7.87 18.36
N LEU A 2 -28.81 -7.69 18.87
CA LEU A 2 -28.11 -6.42 18.77
C LEU A 2 -27.37 -6.42 17.43
N SER A 3 -27.74 -5.50 16.54
CA SER A 3 -27.25 -5.48 15.16
C SER A 3 -25.73 -5.31 15.14
N LEU A 4 -25.05 -6.09 14.28
CA LEU A 4 -23.63 -5.93 13.95
C LEU A 4 -23.24 -4.46 13.66
N TRP A 5 -24.22 -3.67 13.22
CA TRP A 5 -24.12 -2.22 13.04
C TRP A 5 -23.75 -1.46 14.32
N LYS A 6 -24.33 -1.77 15.49
CA LYS A 6 -23.97 -1.13 16.75
C LYS A 6 -22.54 -1.48 17.19
N LEU A 7 -22.07 -2.69 16.85
CA LEU A 7 -20.71 -3.15 17.14
C LEU A 7 -19.68 -2.53 16.18
N LEU A 8 -20.02 -2.39 14.89
CA LEU A 8 -19.21 -1.67 13.92
C LEU A 8 -19.10 -0.18 14.29
N GLN A 9 -20.21 0.43 14.69
CA GLN A 9 -20.25 1.82 15.12
C GLN A 9 -19.49 2.04 16.44
N PHE A 10 -19.53 1.08 17.37
CA PHE A 10 -18.71 1.10 18.59
C PHE A 10 -17.20 0.99 18.29
N LEU A 11 -16.80 0.11 17.36
CA LEU A 11 -15.40 -0.04 16.94
C LEU A 11 -14.88 1.20 16.19
N VAL A 12 -15.71 1.81 15.33
CA VAL A 12 -15.38 3.05 14.61
C VAL A 12 -15.27 4.26 15.54
N THR A 13 -16.02 4.28 16.65
CA THR A 13 -16.06 5.44 17.58
C THR A 13 -14.95 5.39 18.63
N TYR A 14 -14.48 4.20 19.05
CA TYR A 14 -13.57 4.07 20.20
C TYR A 14 -12.17 3.48 19.88
N ALA A 15 -11.91 3.00 18.66
CA ALA A 15 -10.62 2.39 18.31
C ALA A 15 -9.72 3.34 17.47
N VAL A 16 -9.02 4.25 18.15
CA VAL A 16 -7.85 4.97 17.64
C VAL A 16 -6.71 4.73 18.64
N PRO A 17 -5.41 4.64 18.31
CA PRO A 17 -4.68 4.18 17.13
C PRO A 17 -3.78 2.96 17.46
N LYS A 18 -4.03 2.24 18.57
CA LYS A 18 -3.19 1.11 19.05
C LYS A 18 -3.59 -0.28 18.52
N LEU A 19 -4.68 -0.37 17.75
CA LEU A 19 -5.20 -1.64 17.21
C LEU A 19 -4.81 -1.89 15.74
N GLN A 20 -4.02 -1.00 15.12
CA GLN A 20 -3.77 -1.03 13.67
C GLN A 20 -3.08 -2.31 13.14
N CYS A 21 -2.42 -3.12 13.98
CA CYS A 21 -1.84 -4.40 13.52
C CYS A 21 -2.57 -5.67 14.01
N LYS A 22 -3.42 -5.61 15.05
CA LYS A 22 -4.04 -6.82 15.61
C LYS A 22 -5.50 -7.05 15.19
N LEU A 23 -6.16 -6.06 14.59
CA LEU A 23 -7.52 -6.26 14.06
C LEU A 23 -7.54 -7.06 12.73
N HIS A 24 -6.40 -7.18 12.05
CA HIS A 24 -6.33 -7.73 10.69
C HIS A 24 -6.58 -9.24 10.61
N ILE A 25 -6.14 -9.99 11.62
CA ILE A 25 -6.27 -11.46 11.66
C ILE A 25 -7.72 -11.88 11.99
N ILE A 26 -8.47 -11.05 12.73
CA ILE A 26 -9.86 -11.35 13.12
C ILE A 26 -10.83 -11.13 11.94
N PHE A 27 -10.48 -10.30 10.97
CA PHE A 27 -11.33 -10.01 9.80
C PHE A 27 -11.31 -11.10 8.72
N HIS A 28 -10.24 -11.90 8.61
CA HIS A 28 -10.12 -12.92 7.56
C HIS A 28 -11.07 -14.11 7.76
N ARG A 29 -11.42 -14.43 9.02
CA ARG A 29 -12.32 -15.55 9.35
C ARG A 29 -13.81 -15.21 9.19
N ASN A 30 -14.20 -13.94 9.22
CA ASN A 30 -15.62 -13.54 9.22
C ASN A 30 -16.15 -13.06 7.86
N LEU A 31 -15.30 -12.57 6.95
CA LEU A 31 -15.78 -12.06 5.65
C LEU A 31 -16.23 -13.17 4.69
N THR A 32 -15.56 -14.33 4.71
CA THR A 32 -15.99 -15.53 3.96
C THR A 32 -17.35 -16.04 4.39
N GLN A 33 -17.73 -15.80 5.66
CA GLN A 33 -19.01 -16.23 6.21
C GLN A 33 -20.18 -15.28 5.88
N ILE A 34 -19.89 -14.05 5.44
CA ILE A 34 -20.89 -13.01 5.18
C ILE A 34 -21.39 -13.02 3.72
N TYR A 35 -20.56 -13.44 2.75
CA TYR A 35 -20.88 -13.30 1.32
C TYR A 35 -21.10 -14.61 0.55
N GLY A 36 -21.02 -15.78 1.20
CA GLY A 36 -21.40 -17.06 0.60
C GLY A 36 -20.56 -17.54 -0.59
N HIS A 37 -19.57 -16.77 -1.05
CA HIS A 37 -18.69 -17.10 -2.15
C HIS A 37 -17.27 -17.36 -1.64
N THR A 38 -16.70 -18.51 -2.01
CA THR A 38 -15.30 -18.83 -1.74
C THR A 38 -14.39 -18.03 -2.67
N TRP A 39 -13.44 -17.28 -2.11
CA TRP A 39 -12.40 -16.61 -2.89
C TRP A 39 -11.58 -17.63 -3.67
N GLU A 40 -11.31 -17.33 -4.94
CA GLU A 40 -10.56 -18.22 -5.82
C GLU A 40 -9.06 -17.99 -5.66
N GLN A 41 -8.29 -19.06 -5.70
CA GLN A 41 -6.84 -18.95 -5.74
C GLN A 41 -6.38 -18.55 -7.13
N ARG A 42 -5.66 -17.43 -7.23
CA ARG A 42 -5.15 -16.87 -8.48
C ARG A 42 -3.69 -16.47 -8.31
N LYS A 43 -2.95 -16.53 -9.41
CA LYS A 43 -1.56 -16.07 -9.45
C LYS A 43 -1.54 -14.55 -9.59
N LEU A 44 -0.75 -13.84 -8.76
CA LEU A 44 -0.67 -12.37 -8.82
C LEU A 44 -0.30 -11.86 -10.22
N GLY A 45 0.56 -12.59 -10.94
CA GLY A 45 0.94 -12.25 -12.31
C GLY A 45 -0.22 -12.24 -13.32
N ASN A 46 -1.40 -12.78 -12.98
CA ASN A 46 -2.60 -12.69 -13.82
C ASN A 46 -3.37 -11.38 -13.57
N GLU A 47 -3.16 -10.75 -12.42
CA GLU A 47 -3.87 -9.55 -11.98
C GLU A 47 -3.03 -8.28 -12.11
N ILE A 48 -1.71 -8.43 -12.27
CA ILE A 48 -0.75 -7.32 -12.35
C ILE A 48 0.15 -7.39 -13.58
N THR A 49 0.49 -6.22 -14.12
CA THR A 49 1.44 -6.07 -15.23
C THR A 49 2.60 -5.17 -14.84
N ASN A 50 3.82 -5.58 -15.21
CA ASN A 50 5.05 -4.81 -15.01
C ASN A 50 5.06 -3.54 -15.86
N PHE A 51 5.60 -2.44 -15.32
CA PHE A 51 5.78 -1.17 -16.02
C PHE A 51 7.25 -0.73 -15.95
N THR A 52 7.93 -0.75 -17.09
CA THR A 52 9.39 -0.59 -17.16
C THR A 52 9.85 0.71 -17.83
N HIS A 53 8.93 1.68 -18.03
CA HIS A 53 9.30 2.96 -18.64
C HIS A 53 10.23 3.72 -17.71
N ARG A 54 11.24 4.38 -18.31
CA ARG A 54 12.30 5.05 -17.59
C ARG A 54 12.51 6.46 -18.11
N THR A 55 13.05 7.31 -17.26
CA THR A 55 13.49 8.66 -17.63
C THR A 55 14.62 8.60 -18.65
N THR A 56 14.56 9.49 -19.63
CA THR A 56 15.62 9.69 -20.63
C THR A 56 16.31 11.04 -20.47
N VAL A 57 15.70 11.94 -19.69
CA VAL A 57 16.24 13.26 -19.35
C VAL A 57 16.26 13.43 -17.83
N GLN A 58 17.20 14.24 -17.37
CA GLN A 58 17.36 14.56 -15.96
C GLN A 58 16.15 15.32 -15.44
N ASN A 59 15.66 14.96 -14.25
CA ASN A 59 14.52 15.59 -13.57
C ASN A 59 13.24 15.63 -14.41
N GLN A 60 12.99 14.61 -15.24
CA GLN A 60 11.81 14.56 -16.12
C GLN A 60 10.48 14.71 -15.36
N TYR A 61 10.40 14.22 -14.12
CA TYR A 61 9.27 14.36 -13.21
C TYR A 61 9.77 14.50 -11.75
N PRO A 62 8.90 14.86 -10.78
CA PRO A 62 9.28 14.92 -9.37
C PRO A 62 9.83 13.59 -8.85
N VAL A 63 10.89 13.66 -8.05
CA VAL A 63 11.52 12.46 -7.46
C VAL A 63 10.72 12.01 -6.25
N LEU A 64 10.27 10.77 -6.30
CA LEU A 64 9.48 10.12 -5.27
C LEU A 64 10.30 9.04 -4.56
N THR A 65 9.93 8.76 -3.32
CA THR A 65 10.37 7.59 -2.58
C THR A 65 9.17 6.86 -1.98
N SER A 66 9.36 5.59 -1.66
CA SER A 66 8.33 4.73 -1.07
C SER A 66 8.69 4.43 0.39
N SER A 67 8.11 5.20 1.31
CA SER A 67 8.21 5.01 2.77
C SER A 67 7.41 3.78 3.20
N GLN A 68 7.97 2.98 4.12
CA GLN A 68 7.22 1.88 4.75
C GLN A 68 6.05 2.40 5.61
N LYS A 69 6.16 3.64 6.11
CA LYS A 69 5.19 4.24 7.03
C LYS A 69 4.21 5.18 6.33
N ASP A 70 4.72 6.04 5.47
CA ASP A 70 3.97 7.18 4.93
C ASP A 70 3.52 6.97 3.47
N GLY A 71 3.88 5.83 2.87
CA GLY A 71 3.54 5.52 1.50
C GLY A 71 4.43 6.24 0.48
N ILE A 72 3.85 6.68 -0.63
CA ILE A 72 4.56 7.49 -1.63
C ILE A 72 4.66 8.93 -1.16
N VAL A 73 5.89 9.44 -1.10
CA VAL A 73 6.20 10.81 -0.67
C VAL A 73 7.26 11.41 -1.59
N PHE A 74 7.35 12.74 -1.62
CA PHE A 74 8.46 13.41 -2.30
C PHE A 74 9.78 13.09 -1.61
N GLN A 75 10.81 12.82 -2.40
CA GLN A 75 12.12 12.43 -1.86
C GLN A 75 12.74 13.57 -1.04
N GLU A 76 12.55 14.81 -1.46
CA GLU A 76 13.03 16.02 -0.76
C GLU A 76 12.41 16.17 0.64
N ASP A 77 11.11 15.93 0.78
CA ASP A 77 10.42 15.98 2.08
C ASP A 77 10.89 14.87 3.03
N TYR A 78 11.18 13.69 2.47
CA TYR A 78 11.56 12.52 3.27
C TYR A 78 13.03 12.58 3.74
N PHE A 79 13.91 13.16 2.93
CA PHE A 79 15.34 13.26 3.21
C PHE A 79 15.80 14.69 3.46
N SER A 80 14.92 15.61 3.86
CA SER A 80 15.22 17.03 4.10
C SER A 80 16.45 17.29 5.00
N ASN A 81 16.85 16.30 5.81
CA ASN A 81 18.00 16.36 6.72
C ASN A 81 19.21 15.49 6.28
N ARG A 82 19.25 14.98 5.04
CA ARG A 82 20.35 14.18 4.49
C ARG A 82 20.73 14.71 3.10
N GLN A 83 22.02 14.73 2.78
CA GLN A 83 22.45 15.01 1.40
C GLN A 83 21.77 13.99 0.46
N ILE A 84 20.99 14.50 -0.49
CA ILE A 84 20.42 13.70 -1.56
C ILE A 84 21.59 13.32 -2.47
N THR A 85 22.04 12.06 -2.40
CA THR A 85 23.32 11.63 -2.98
C THR A 85 23.26 11.26 -4.47
N THR A 86 22.12 11.41 -5.13
CA THR A 86 22.00 11.12 -6.57
C THR A 86 21.54 12.33 -7.34
N ASP A 87 22.52 13.05 -7.88
CA ASP A 87 22.29 14.14 -8.84
C ASP A 87 21.84 13.63 -10.20
N ASN A 88 21.98 12.33 -10.50
CA ASN A 88 21.55 11.72 -11.76
C ASN A 88 20.37 10.77 -11.54
N ASN A 89 19.24 11.06 -12.22
CA ASN A 89 18.04 10.23 -12.20
C ASN A 89 17.61 9.79 -13.61
N ILE A 90 18.49 9.89 -14.60
CA ILE A 90 18.30 9.20 -15.90
C ILE A 90 18.26 7.69 -15.66
N GLY A 91 17.30 7.00 -16.27
CA GLY A 91 17.08 5.57 -16.09
C GLY A 91 16.26 5.19 -14.85
N TYR A 92 15.82 6.15 -14.03
CA TYR A 92 14.83 5.91 -12.98
C TYR A 92 13.51 5.45 -13.59
N TYR A 93 12.75 4.64 -12.88
CA TYR A 93 11.42 4.24 -13.35
C TYR A 93 10.45 5.40 -13.26
N ILE A 94 9.59 5.53 -14.27
CA ILE A 94 8.43 6.40 -14.21
C ILE A 94 7.35 5.69 -13.38
N LEU A 95 6.75 6.42 -12.44
CA LEU A 95 5.67 5.96 -11.57
C LEU A 95 4.40 6.80 -11.84
N PRO A 96 3.52 6.35 -12.75
CA PRO A 96 2.26 7.04 -13.02
C PRO A 96 1.28 6.97 -11.85
N LYS A 97 0.29 7.86 -11.85
CA LYS A 97 -0.83 7.82 -10.88
C LYS A 97 -1.58 6.50 -10.99
N GLY A 98 -1.93 5.91 -9.84
CA GLY A 98 -2.61 4.63 -9.73
C GLY A 98 -1.70 3.40 -9.89
N TYR A 99 -0.42 3.57 -10.21
CA TYR A 99 0.55 2.47 -10.30
C TYR A 99 1.18 2.22 -8.94
N PHE A 100 1.61 0.99 -8.74
CA PHE A 100 2.19 0.50 -7.50
C PHE A 100 3.70 0.32 -7.62
N THR A 101 4.36 0.43 -6.48
CA THR A 101 5.77 0.15 -6.34
C THR A 101 6.10 -0.36 -4.93
N TYR A 102 7.28 -0.93 -4.76
CA TYR A 102 7.82 -1.38 -3.47
C TYR A 102 9.34 -1.45 -3.56
N ARG A 103 10.05 -1.35 -2.43
CA ARG A 103 11.51 -1.53 -2.42
C ARG A 103 11.83 -3.01 -2.64
N SER A 104 12.54 -3.37 -3.71
CA SER A 104 12.81 -4.78 -4.03
C SER A 104 13.84 -5.45 -3.12
N ARG A 105 14.50 -4.67 -2.25
CA ARG A 105 15.54 -5.11 -1.31
C ARG A 105 15.27 -4.45 0.03
N THR A 106 15.25 -5.23 1.11
CA THR A 106 14.96 -4.72 2.44
C THR A 106 15.84 -5.39 3.48
N ASP A 107 16.30 -4.59 4.43
CA ASP A 107 17.22 -5.03 5.48
C ASP A 107 16.46 -5.50 6.73
N ASN A 108 15.18 -5.11 6.87
CA ASN A 108 14.31 -5.51 7.99
C ASN A 108 13.29 -6.60 7.60
N GLY A 109 13.39 -7.15 6.39
CA GLY A 109 12.45 -8.15 5.87
C GLY A 109 11.07 -7.63 5.46
N ILE A 110 10.75 -6.36 5.73
CA ILE A 110 9.42 -5.81 5.44
C ILE A 110 9.36 -5.28 4.01
N PHE A 111 8.42 -5.82 3.24
CA PHE A 111 8.03 -5.29 1.92
C PHE A 111 6.72 -4.53 2.05
N ARG A 112 6.73 -3.25 1.63
CA ARG A 112 5.53 -2.40 1.63
C ARG A 112 5.19 -1.99 0.22
N PHE A 113 3.96 -2.24 -0.20
CA PHE A 113 3.46 -1.96 -1.54
C PHE A 113 2.65 -0.67 -1.53
N ASN A 114 3.11 0.33 -2.24
CA ASN A 114 2.54 1.68 -2.21
C ASN A 114 2.07 2.09 -3.60
N ARG A 115 0.87 2.67 -3.67
CA ARG A 115 0.29 3.23 -4.89
C ARG A 115 0.60 4.72 -4.97
N ASN A 116 0.99 5.21 -6.14
CA ASN A 116 1.12 6.65 -6.36
C ASN A 116 -0.27 7.27 -6.53
N ASP A 117 -0.74 7.94 -5.47
CA ASP A 117 -1.99 8.71 -5.50
C ASP A 117 -1.75 10.24 -5.50
N ILE A 118 -0.49 10.68 -5.38
CA ILE A 118 -0.13 12.08 -5.08
C ILE A 118 0.19 12.92 -6.33
N VAL A 119 0.74 12.33 -7.39
CA VAL A 119 1.11 13.05 -8.63
C VAL A 119 0.75 12.24 -9.88
N ASN A 120 0.55 12.93 -11.00
CA ASN A 120 0.23 12.29 -12.28
C ASN A 120 1.35 11.37 -12.78
N ASN A 121 2.59 11.84 -12.72
CA ASN A 121 3.81 11.07 -12.97
C ASN A 121 4.87 11.52 -11.98
N GLY A 122 5.55 10.59 -11.33
CA GLY A 122 6.79 10.83 -10.61
C GLY A 122 7.88 9.87 -11.08
N ILE A 123 9.08 10.03 -10.56
CA ILE A 123 10.20 9.12 -10.86
C ILE A 123 10.72 8.50 -9.57
N ILE A 124 11.07 7.23 -9.65
CA ILE A 124 11.52 6.46 -8.50
C ILE A 124 12.73 5.61 -8.87
N SER A 125 13.66 5.46 -7.91
CA SER A 125 14.91 4.74 -8.13
C SER A 125 14.68 3.32 -8.68
N TYR A 126 15.64 2.80 -9.43
CA TYR A 126 15.60 1.48 -10.08
C TYR A 126 15.46 0.29 -9.09
N PHE A 127 15.65 0.52 -7.79
CA PHE A 127 15.37 -0.46 -6.73
C PHE A 127 13.88 -0.62 -6.42
N TYR A 128 13.01 0.15 -7.08
CA TYR A 128 11.58 0.16 -6.85
C TYR A 128 10.85 -0.26 -8.13
N PRO A 129 10.63 -1.57 -8.36
CA PRO A 129 9.88 -2.04 -9.52
C PRO A 129 8.48 -1.41 -9.54
N VAL A 130 7.99 -1.07 -10.73
CA VAL A 130 6.67 -0.47 -10.92
C VAL A 130 5.74 -1.46 -11.60
N PHE A 131 4.50 -1.56 -11.13
CA PHE A 131 3.48 -2.41 -11.72
C PHE A 131 2.09 -1.78 -11.63
N LYS A 132 1.17 -2.28 -12.44
CA LYS A 132 -0.23 -1.86 -12.48
C LYS A 132 -1.14 -3.04 -12.16
N ILE A 133 -2.22 -2.81 -11.44
CA ILE A 133 -3.35 -3.74 -11.38
C ILE A 133 -4.09 -3.66 -12.73
N THR A 134 -4.16 -4.78 -13.44
CA THR A 134 -4.84 -4.88 -14.75
C THR A 134 -6.20 -5.54 -14.65
N SER A 135 -6.37 -6.42 -13.67
CA SER A 135 -7.61 -7.13 -13.40
C SER A 135 -7.90 -7.00 -11.91
N GLY A 136 -9.01 -6.35 -11.55
CA GLY A 136 -9.40 -6.13 -10.16
C GLY A 136 -9.47 -4.66 -9.71
N ASP A 137 -10.05 -4.47 -8.54
CA ASP A 137 -10.20 -3.14 -7.92
C ASP A 137 -8.90 -2.68 -7.26
N SER A 138 -8.44 -1.49 -7.63
CA SER A 138 -7.14 -0.99 -7.17
C SER A 138 -7.10 -0.71 -5.67
N ASP A 139 -8.21 -0.26 -5.07
CA ASP A 139 -8.29 0.00 -3.63
C ASP A 139 -8.30 -1.30 -2.83
N PHE A 140 -8.96 -2.35 -3.32
CA PHE A 140 -8.86 -3.69 -2.77
C PHE A 140 -7.41 -4.19 -2.73
N PHE A 141 -6.68 -4.04 -3.84
CA PHE A 141 -5.27 -4.46 -3.90
C PHE A 141 -4.35 -3.70 -2.94
N LYS A 142 -4.64 -2.43 -2.61
CA LYS A 142 -3.90 -1.73 -1.54
C LYS A 142 -3.94 -2.49 -0.21
N ILE A 143 -5.08 -3.12 0.09
CA ILE A 143 -5.32 -3.87 1.33
C ILE A 143 -4.71 -5.26 1.22
N LEU A 144 -5.04 -5.99 0.15
CA LEU A 144 -4.59 -7.37 -0.08
C LEU A 144 -3.05 -7.47 0.03
N LEU A 145 -2.35 -6.62 -0.73
CA LEU A 145 -0.89 -6.69 -0.86
C LEU A 145 -0.13 -6.38 0.43
N ASN A 146 -0.79 -5.77 1.40
CA ASN A 146 -0.19 -5.20 2.60
C ASN A 146 -0.69 -5.85 3.88
N SER A 147 -1.37 -7.01 3.76
CA SER A 147 -2.00 -7.62 4.92
C SER A 147 -2.35 -9.10 4.85
N THR A 148 -2.62 -9.66 3.67
CA THR A 148 -3.01 -11.07 3.56
C THR A 148 -1.95 -11.93 2.91
N ILE A 149 -0.89 -11.31 2.37
CA ILE A 149 0.10 -12.00 1.54
C ILE A 149 1.50 -12.00 2.16
N ASP A 150 1.65 -11.52 3.39
CA ASP A 150 2.94 -11.31 4.04
C ASP A 150 3.73 -12.63 4.11
N HIS A 151 3.05 -13.72 4.46
CA HIS A 151 3.65 -15.05 4.52
C HIS A 151 4.12 -15.54 3.13
N GLU A 152 3.31 -15.37 2.10
CA GLU A 152 3.66 -15.76 0.73
C GLU A 152 4.79 -14.89 0.16
N VAL A 153 4.81 -13.62 0.52
CA VAL A 153 5.89 -12.68 0.20
C VAL A 153 7.18 -13.11 0.88
N ASP A 154 7.12 -13.49 2.16
CA ASP A 154 8.28 -13.98 2.91
C ASP A 154 8.83 -15.28 2.31
N LEU A 155 7.98 -16.21 1.89
CA LEU A 155 8.41 -17.43 1.20
C LEU A 155 9.03 -17.15 -0.18
N ALA A 156 8.53 -16.15 -0.90
CA ALA A 156 9.04 -15.79 -2.22
C ALA A 156 10.32 -14.94 -2.17
N ALA A 157 10.56 -14.24 -1.07
CA ALA A 157 11.75 -13.42 -0.86
C ALA A 157 12.98 -14.29 -0.55
N GLU A 158 14.13 -13.86 -1.07
CA GLU A 158 15.41 -14.57 -0.91
C GLU A 158 16.41 -13.76 -0.09
N GLY A 159 17.50 -14.41 0.34
CA GLY A 159 18.58 -13.81 1.12
C GLY A 159 18.35 -13.93 2.63
N THR A 160 19.42 -14.01 3.41
CA THR A 160 19.35 -14.17 4.88
C THR A 160 19.55 -12.85 5.61
N GLY A 161 20.54 -12.04 5.20
CA GLY A 161 20.77 -10.70 5.72
C GLY A 161 19.84 -9.66 5.07
N GLN A 162 20.08 -9.36 3.79
CA GLN A 162 19.17 -8.51 3.00
C GLN A 162 18.15 -9.39 2.27
N ARG A 163 16.87 -9.15 2.52
CA ARG A 163 15.76 -9.84 1.85
C ARG A 163 15.49 -9.19 0.50
N VAL A 164 15.32 -10.01 -0.54
CA VAL A 164 15.15 -9.57 -1.93
C VAL A 164 13.90 -10.19 -2.55
N LEU A 165 12.99 -9.35 -3.01
CA LEU A 165 11.78 -9.76 -3.73
C LEU A 165 11.77 -9.12 -5.11
N SER A 166 12.10 -9.89 -6.14
CA SER A 166 11.99 -9.41 -7.52
C SER A 166 10.53 -9.42 -7.99
N LEU A 167 10.17 -8.50 -8.89
CA LEU A 167 8.81 -8.43 -9.43
C LEU A 167 8.41 -9.74 -10.13
N LYS A 168 9.35 -10.42 -10.79
CA LYS A 168 9.12 -11.74 -11.40
C LYS A 168 8.74 -12.81 -10.38
N LYS A 169 9.27 -12.76 -9.15
CA LYS A 169 8.88 -13.68 -8.07
C LYS A 169 7.58 -13.28 -7.43
N PHE A 170 7.39 -11.99 -7.20
CA PHE A 170 6.12 -11.45 -6.71
C PHE A 170 4.94 -11.87 -7.61
N GLN A 171 5.11 -11.79 -8.93
CA GLN A 171 4.13 -12.29 -9.91
C GLN A 171 3.85 -13.80 -9.84
N LYS A 172 4.69 -14.60 -9.17
CA LYS A 172 4.50 -16.05 -9.00
C LYS A 172 3.70 -16.42 -7.74
N ILE A 173 3.50 -15.48 -6.82
CA ILE A 173 2.74 -15.71 -5.61
C ILE A 173 1.28 -16.02 -5.97
N ASN A 174 0.72 -17.03 -5.31
CA ASN A 174 -0.69 -17.35 -5.39
C ASN A 174 -1.43 -16.70 -4.22
N VAL A 175 -2.56 -16.07 -4.50
CA VAL A 175 -3.37 -15.35 -3.52
C VAL A 175 -4.83 -15.71 -3.71
N LYS A 176 -5.63 -15.62 -2.65
CA LYS A 176 -7.08 -15.73 -2.76
C LYS A 176 -7.67 -14.37 -3.10
N ILE A 177 -8.48 -14.31 -4.14
CA ILE A 177 -9.07 -13.07 -4.63
C ILE A 177 -10.59 -13.29 -4.83
N PRO A 178 -11.45 -12.42 -4.30
CA PRO A 178 -12.88 -12.49 -4.55
C PRO A 178 -13.23 -12.02 -5.97
N ASN A 179 -14.49 -12.18 -6.36
CA ASN A 179 -15.01 -11.54 -7.57
C ASN A 179 -14.94 -10.00 -7.47
N ILE A 180 -14.98 -9.32 -8.63
CA ILE A 180 -14.83 -7.87 -8.71
C ILE A 180 -15.83 -7.09 -7.86
N SER A 181 -17.09 -7.53 -7.78
CA SER A 181 -18.13 -6.83 -7.00
C SER A 181 -17.80 -6.79 -5.50
N GLU A 182 -17.26 -7.88 -4.97
CA GLU A 182 -16.84 -7.94 -3.57
C GLU A 182 -15.53 -7.17 -3.35
N GLN A 183 -14.59 -7.18 -4.32
CA GLN A 183 -13.39 -6.34 -4.27
C GLN A 183 -13.77 -4.85 -4.15
N GLU A 184 -14.68 -4.35 -4.99
CA GLU A 184 -15.16 -2.96 -4.95
C GLU A 184 -15.81 -2.59 -3.61
N LYS A 185 -16.61 -3.50 -3.03
CA LYS A 185 -17.23 -3.29 -1.71
C LYS A 185 -16.19 -3.17 -0.61
N ILE A 186 -15.20 -4.07 -0.61
CA ILE A 186 -14.10 -4.08 0.36
C ILE A 186 -13.24 -2.83 0.17
N GLY A 187 -12.78 -2.55 -1.05
CA GLY A 187 -11.99 -1.38 -1.39
C GLY A 187 -12.66 -0.08 -0.92
N LYS A 188 -13.93 0.12 -1.29
CA LYS A 188 -14.71 1.30 -0.88
C LYS A 188 -14.88 1.42 0.63
N LEU A 189 -15.09 0.30 1.34
CA LEU A 189 -15.20 0.30 2.79
C LEU A 189 -13.91 0.79 3.45
N PHE A 190 -12.77 0.23 3.04
CA PHE A 190 -11.46 0.59 3.59
C PHE A 190 -11.04 2.00 3.21
N SER A 191 -11.27 2.44 1.97
CA SER A 191 -11.02 3.83 1.56
C SER A 191 -11.82 4.82 2.42
N ARG A 192 -13.08 4.51 2.78
CA ARG A 192 -13.89 5.32 3.72
C ARG A 192 -13.31 5.32 5.14
N MET A 193 -12.84 4.18 5.62
CA MET A 193 -12.18 4.09 6.94
C MET A 193 -10.90 4.91 6.98
N GLU A 194 -10.03 4.80 5.96
CA GLU A 194 -8.80 5.60 5.83
C GLU A 194 -9.12 7.10 5.83
N CYS A 195 -10.11 7.54 5.05
CA CYS A 195 -10.55 8.94 5.03
C CYS A 195 -11.03 9.43 6.40
N THR A 196 -11.77 8.59 7.12
CA THR A 196 -12.31 8.92 8.46
C THR A 196 -11.18 9.05 9.47
N ILE A 197 -10.23 8.12 9.48
CA ILE A 197 -9.05 8.15 10.35
C ILE A 197 -8.21 9.40 10.05
N ALA A 198 -7.93 9.68 8.77
CA ALA A 198 -7.17 10.85 8.36
C ALA A 198 -7.88 12.17 8.71
N SER A 199 -9.22 12.21 8.66
CA SER A 199 -10.00 13.34 9.15
C SER A 199 -9.81 13.52 10.66
N ASN A 200 -10.00 12.46 11.44
CA ASN A 200 -9.89 12.52 12.90
C ASN A 200 -8.48 12.91 13.37
N GLN A 201 -7.43 12.37 12.74
CA GLN A 201 -6.04 12.72 13.04
C GLN A 201 -5.73 14.21 12.76
N ARG A 202 -6.32 14.79 11.70
CA ARG A 202 -6.20 16.23 11.42
C ARG A 202 -6.89 17.09 12.48
N HIS A 203 -8.04 16.65 13.00
CA HIS A 203 -8.75 17.36 14.07
C HIS A 203 -7.96 17.35 15.38
N GLN A 204 -7.30 16.24 15.72
CA GLN A 204 -6.49 16.13 16.94
C GLN A 204 -5.19 16.96 16.90
N LYS A 205 -4.67 17.26 15.71
CA LYS A 205 -3.45 18.06 15.52
C LYS A 205 -3.68 19.59 15.49
N LYS A 206 -4.93 20.07 15.58
CA LYS A 206 -5.18 21.51 15.74
C LYS A 206 -4.74 21.93 17.15
N PRO A 207 -3.81 22.89 17.31
CA PRO A 207 -3.48 23.39 18.64
C PRO A 207 -4.71 24.03 19.26
N GLN A 208 -4.98 23.72 20.54
CA GLN A 208 -5.85 24.57 21.35
C GLN A 208 -5.25 25.99 21.25
N ARG A 209 -6.03 26.93 20.71
CA ARG A 209 -5.63 28.34 20.73
C ARG A 209 -5.44 28.71 22.19
N PHE A 210 -4.19 28.90 22.60
CA PHE A 210 -3.87 29.56 23.87
C PHE A 210 -4.52 30.95 23.80
N ASN A 211 -5.50 31.20 24.66
CA ASN A 211 -5.96 32.54 24.97
C ASN A 211 -4.96 33.12 25.98
N PRO A 212 -4.15 34.14 25.62
CA PRO A 212 -3.41 34.89 26.62
C PRO A 212 -4.40 35.75 27.42
N LEU A 213 -4.29 35.68 28.75
CA LEU A 213 -4.81 36.69 29.68
C LEU A 213 -3.78 37.81 29.82
#